data_AF-A0AAU9XU14-F1
#
_entry.id   AF-A0AAU9XU14-F1
#
_cell.length_a   1.000
_cell.length_b   1.000
_cell.length_c   1.000
_cell.angle_alpha   90.00
_cell.angle_beta   90.00
_cell.angle_gamma   90.00
#
_symmetry.space_group_name_H-M   'P 1'
#
loop_
_entity.id
_entity.type
_entity.pdbx_description
1 polymer ?
#
loop_
_entity_poly.entity_id
_entity_poly.type
_entity_poly.pdbx_seq_one_letter_code
_entity_poly.pdbx_strand_id
1 'polypeptide(L)'
;MDKVLRPERFSADPSTSGASKSWIHWRRTFENFLAVLTEEGLDKFGVLTNFISPAVFEYVEECADYESAIETLQNIFVKPTNEIHARHVLATRRQQVGETLDEYLQALKTLAKDCNFQSVTAAKYCEEYIRDAFITGYILTKYAKGY
;
A
#
# COMPACT_ATOMS: atom_id res chain seq x y z
N MET A 1 -16.62 -7.74 -29.08
CA MET A 1 -16.91 -7.00 -27.82
C MET A 1 -15.72 -7.27 -26.88
N ASP A 2 -14.49 -6.93 -27.30
CA ASP A 2 -13.28 -7.70 -26.95
C ASP A 2 -12.11 -6.89 -26.35
N LYS A 3 -12.40 -5.78 -25.67
CA LYS A 3 -11.33 -4.94 -25.07
C LYS A 3 -11.49 -4.64 -23.59
N VAL A 4 -12.58 -5.08 -22.96
CA VAL A 4 -13.07 -4.42 -21.73
C VAL A 4 -12.26 -4.75 -20.48
N LEU A 5 -11.39 -5.77 -20.50
CA LEU A 5 -10.67 -6.23 -19.30
C LEU A 5 -9.15 -6.31 -19.47
N ARG A 6 -8.58 -5.89 -20.60
CA ARG A 6 -7.12 -5.94 -20.78
C ARG A 6 -6.47 -4.85 -19.92
N PRO A 7 -5.59 -5.19 -18.96
CA PRO A 7 -4.91 -4.21 -18.14
C PRO A 7 -3.90 -3.42 -18.97
N GLU A 8 -3.65 -2.17 -18.58
CA GLU A 8 -2.54 -1.39 -19.13
C GLU A 8 -1.19 -1.98 -18.71
N ARG A 9 -0.11 -1.62 -19.39
CA ARG A 9 1.23 -2.05 -18.98
C ARG A 9 1.62 -1.33 -17.69
N PHE A 10 2.08 -2.07 -16.69
CA PHE A 10 2.58 -1.49 -15.45
C PHE A 10 4.03 -1.00 -15.58
N SER A 11 4.25 0.27 -15.28
CA SER A 11 5.55 0.94 -15.43
C SER A 11 5.83 1.97 -14.33
N ALA A 12 5.37 1.70 -13.10
CA ALA A 12 5.60 2.61 -11.99
C ALA A 12 7.03 2.47 -11.44
N ASP A 13 7.58 3.58 -10.93
CA ASP A 13 8.85 3.61 -10.21
C ASP A 13 8.57 3.51 -8.69
N PRO A 14 9.19 2.56 -7.95
CA PRO A 14 8.99 2.38 -6.51
C PRO A 14 9.26 3.62 -5.64
N SER A 15 10.05 4.58 -6.14
CA SER A 15 10.40 5.83 -5.44
C SER A 15 9.30 6.90 -5.52
N THR A 16 8.34 6.75 -6.43
CA THR A 16 7.33 7.79 -6.69
C THR A 16 6.21 7.80 -5.64
N SER A 17 5.73 9.00 -5.30
CA SER A 17 4.58 9.17 -4.42
C SER A 17 3.32 8.61 -5.09
N GLY A 18 2.83 7.47 -4.61
CA GLY A 18 1.65 6.79 -5.16
C GLY A 18 1.94 5.46 -5.86
N ALA A 19 3.21 5.05 -5.97
CA ALA A 19 3.59 3.76 -6.56
C ALA A 19 2.82 2.57 -5.94
N SER A 20 2.66 2.57 -4.62
CA SER A 20 1.85 1.57 -3.89
C SER A 20 0.39 1.53 -4.35
N LYS A 21 -0.27 2.68 -4.49
CA LYS A 21 -1.67 2.76 -4.93
C LYS A 21 -1.81 2.29 -6.38
N SER A 22 -0.88 2.71 -7.24
CA SER A 22 -0.84 2.28 -8.65
C SER A 22 -0.65 0.77 -8.76
N TRP A 23 0.26 0.18 -7.98
CA TRP A 23 0.47 -1.27 -7.94
C TRP A 23 -0.77 -2.01 -7.46
N ILE A 24 -1.37 -1.60 -6.34
CA ILE A 24 -2.57 -2.25 -5.78
C ILE A 24 -3.73 -2.24 -6.79
N HIS A 25 -3.96 -1.08 -7.42
CA HIS A 25 -4.98 -0.94 -8.46
C HIS A 25 -4.68 -1.82 -9.67
N TRP A 26 -3.46 -1.74 -10.21
CA TRP A 26 -3.05 -2.50 -11.38
C TRP A 26 -3.13 -4.01 -11.14
N ARG A 27 -2.59 -4.49 -10.02
CA ARG A 27 -2.64 -5.91 -9.62
C ARG A 27 -4.08 -6.42 -9.59
N ARG A 28 -5.01 -5.65 -9.02
CA ARG A 28 -6.43 -6.00 -9.00
C ARG A 28 -7.03 -6.12 -10.40
N THR A 29 -6.69 -5.19 -11.30
CA THR A 29 -7.16 -5.27 -12.71
C THR A 29 -6.55 -6.46 -13.46
N PHE A 30 -5.29 -6.77 -13.19
CA PHE A 30 -4.58 -7.91 -13.77
C PHE A 30 -5.13 -9.25 -13.27
N GLU A 31 -5.41 -9.38 -11.98
CA GLU A 31 -6.06 -10.57 -11.41
C GLU A 31 -7.46 -10.80 -11.99
N ASN A 32 -8.25 -9.73 -12.17
CA ASN A 32 -9.56 -9.82 -12.83
C ASN A 32 -9.43 -10.29 -14.29
N PHE A 33 -8.40 -9.83 -14.99
CA PHE A 33 -8.11 -10.26 -16.36
C PHE A 33 -7.72 -11.74 -16.42
N LEU A 34 -6.82 -12.19 -15.54
CA LEU A 34 -6.45 -13.61 -15.44
C LEU A 34 -7.66 -14.51 -15.13
N ALA A 35 -8.58 -14.05 -14.29
CA ALA A 35 -9.79 -14.80 -13.95
C ALA A 35 -10.73 -15.04 -15.15
N VAL A 36 -10.64 -14.21 -16.20
CA VAL A 36 -11.43 -14.36 -17.43
C VAL A 36 -10.71 -15.20 -18.48
N LEU A 37 -9.38 -15.25 -18.45
CA LEU A 37 -8.56 -16.08 -19.33
C LEU A 37 -8.56 -17.56 -18.89
N THR A 38 -9.72 -18.17 -18.64
CA THR A 38 -9.87 -19.54 -18.08
C THR A 38 -9.37 -20.64 -19.02
N GLU A 39 -8.10 -20.62 -19.39
CA GLU A 39 -7.38 -21.62 -20.17
C GLU A 39 -6.60 -22.53 -19.23
N GLU A 40 -6.77 -23.85 -19.39
CA GLU A 40 -5.96 -24.82 -18.65
C GLU A 40 -4.50 -24.72 -19.08
N GLY A 41 -3.60 -24.60 -18.09
CA GLY A 41 -2.16 -24.49 -18.34
C GLY A 41 -1.67 -23.11 -18.78
N LEU A 42 -2.48 -22.05 -18.60
CA LEU A 42 -2.06 -20.68 -18.88
C LEU A 42 -0.77 -20.33 -18.13
N ASP A 43 0.26 -19.93 -18.89
CA ASP A 43 1.50 -19.40 -18.34
C ASP A 43 1.28 -17.98 -17.77
N LYS A 44 0.83 -17.92 -16.52
CA LYS A 44 0.60 -16.66 -15.81
C LYS A 44 1.85 -15.79 -15.71
N PHE A 45 3.03 -16.40 -15.61
CA PHE A 45 4.28 -15.64 -15.54
C PHE A 45 4.61 -15.01 -16.91
N GLY A 46 4.50 -15.76 -18.00
CA GLY A 46 4.59 -15.23 -19.35
C GLY A 46 3.54 -14.15 -19.65
N VAL A 47 2.32 -14.27 -19.12
CA VAL A 47 1.34 -13.19 -19.21
C VAL A 47 1.79 -11.98 -18.40
N LEU A 48 2.24 -12.15 -17.16
CA LEU A 48 2.75 -11.06 -16.31
C LEU A 48 3.87 -10.27 -17.01
N THR A 49 4.88 -10.95 -17.56
CA THR A 49 6.04 -10.31 -18.22
C THR A 49 5.62 -9.44 -19.41
N ASN A 50 4.57 -9.82 -20.14
CA ASN A 50 4.03 -9.04 -21.25
C ASN A 50 3.34 -7.72 -20.82
N PHE A 51 2.83 -7.69 -19.58
CA PHE A 51 2.06 -6.57 -19.03
C PHE A 51 2.84 -5.73 -18.02
N ILE A 52 4.13 -5.99 -17.82
CA ILE A 52 5.03 -5.10 -17.08
C ILE A 52 6.05 -4.45 -18.02
N SER A 53 6.61 -3.32 -17.60
CA SER A 53 7.69 -2.64 -18.34
C SER A 53 9.05 -3.31 -18.10
N PRO A 54 10.06 -3.11 -18.98
CA PRO A 54 11.40 -3.65 -18.77
C PRO A 54 12.00 -3.30 -17.41
N ALA A 55 11.85 -2.05 -16.95
CA ALA A 55 12.35 -1.60 -15.64
C ALA A 55 11.69 -2.33 -14.46
N VAL A 56 10.43 -2.78 -14.61
CA VAL A 56 9.75 -3.58 -13.59
C VAL A 56 10.15 -5.06 -13.70
N PHE A 57 10.39 -5.54 -14.92
CA PHE A 57 10.84 -6.90 -15.16
C PHE A 57 12.19 -7.19 -14.51
N GLU A 58 13.10 -6.21 -14.45
CA GLU A 58 14.38 -6.33 -13.71
C GLU A 58 14.22 -6.82 -12.27
N TYR A 59 13.09 -6.52 -11.61
CA TYR A 59 12.82 -6.98 -10.25
C TYR A 59 12.38 -8.45 -10.15
N VAL A 60 11.92 -9.05 -11.24
CA VAL A 60 11.33 -10.40 -11.25
C VAL A 60 12.01 -11.33 -12.25
N GLU A 61 13.10 -10.89 -12.88
CA GLU A 61 13.86 -11.67 -13.86
C GLU A 61 14.35 -13.00 -13.26
N GLU A 62 14.75 -13.00 -11.99
CA GLU A 62 15.22 -14.18 -11.27
C GLU A 62 14.09 -15.00 -10.61
N CYS A 63 12.83 -14.56 -10.70
CA CYS A 63 11.70 -15.30 -10.12
C CYS A 63 11.39 -16.55 -10.96
N ALA A 64 11.17 -17.67 -10.26
CA ALA A 64 10.91 -18.96 -10.92
C ALA A 64 9.46 -19.11 -11.38
N ASP A 65 8.52 -18.41 -10.75
CA ASP A 65 7.10 -18.56 -10.99
C ASP A 65 6.32 -17.25 -10.77
N TYR A 66 5.04 -17.28 -11.13
CA TYR A 66 4.14 -16.15 -10.99
C TYR A 66 3.95 -15.68 -9.54
N GLU A 67 3.85 -16.61 -8.59
CA GLU A 67 3.55 -16.26 -7.20
C GLU A 67 4.73 -15.53 -6.54
N SER A 68 5.97 -16.02 -6.75
CA SER A 68 7.20 -15.37 -6.30
C SER A 68 7.42 -14.00 -6.95
N ALA A 69 7.06 -13.85 -8.23
CA ALA A 69 7.11 -12.57 -8.92
C ALA A 69 6.13 -11.55 -8.33
N ILE A 70 4.88 -11.95 -8.08
CA ILE A 70 3.86 -11.09 -7.45
C ILE A 70 4.26 -10.71 -6.03
N GLU A 71 4.79 -11.65 -5.24
CA GLU A 71 5.28 -11.36 -3.89
C GLU A 71 6.43 -10.36 -3.90
N THR A 72 7.41 -10.54 -4.80
CA THR A 72 8.54 -9.62 -4.97
C THR A 72 8.06 -8.21 -5.31
N LEU A 73 7.18 -8.08 -6.32
CA LEU A 73 6.63 -6.78 -6.70
C LEU A 73 5.77 -6.18 -5.59
N GLN A 74 4.98 -6.99 -4.87
CA GLN A 74 4.21 -6.53 -3.72
C GLN A 74 5.12 -5.91 -2.65
N ASN A 75 6.24 -6.56 -2.32
CA ASN A 75 7.17 -6.06 -1.30
C ASN A 75 7.92 -4.80 -1.75
N ILE A 76 8.22 -4.67 -3.04
CA ILE A 76 8.88 -3.50 -3.61
C ILE A 76 7.95 -2.29 -3.63
N PHE A 77 6.72 -2.46 -4.14
CA PHE A 77 5.78 -1.37 -4.36
C PHE A 77 4.92 -1.05 -3.15
N VAL A 78 4.67 -2.01 -2.28
CA VAL A 78 3.91 -1.84 -1.03
C VAL A 78 4.84 -2.05 0.14
N LYS A 79 5.52 -0.96 0.51
CA LYS A 79 6.29 -0.93 1.76
C LYS A 79 5.36 -1.28 2.93
N PRO A 80 5.81 -2.10 3.89
CA PRO A 80 5.05 -2.33 5.12
C PRO A 80 4.71 -0.99 5.74
N THR A 81 3.43 -0.75 5.99
CA THR A 81 3.01 0.49 6.65
C THR A 81 3.67 0.53 8.01
N ASN A 82 4.45 1.57 8.27
CA ASN A 82 4.98 1.79 9.61
C ASN A 82 3.80 2.21 10.49
N GLU A 83 3.20 1.23 11.19
CA GLU A 83 2.01 1.42 12.02
C GLU A 83 2.22 2.53 13.07
N ILE A 84 3.43 2.63 13.62
CA ILE A 84 3.81 3.70 14.57
C ILE A 84 3.69 5.07 13.90
N HIS A 85 4.22 5.21 12.69
CA HIS A 85 4.11 6.46 11.94
C HIS A 85 2.66 6.77 11.57
N ALA A 86 1.90 5.78 11.08
CA ALA A 86 0.49 5.96 10.73
C ALA A 86 -0.35 6.40 11.94
N ARG A 87 -0.17 5.76 13.10
CA ARG A 87 -0.83 6.14 14.35
C ARG A 87 -0.42 7.54 14.81
N HIS A 88 0.85 7.91 14.68
CA HIS A 88 1.31 9.27 14.99
C HIS A 88 0.64 10.32 14.08
N VAL A 89 0.58 10.08 12.77
CA VAL A 89 -0.09 10.98 11.81
C VAL A 89 -1.57 11.13 12.15
N LEU A 90 -2.26 10.04 12.47
CA LEU A 90 -3.66 10.07 12.91
C LEU A 90 -3.84 10.89 14.19
N ALA A 91 -3.01 10.64 15.21
CA ALA A 91 -3.10 11.30 16.52
C ALA A 91 -2.74 12.79 16.49
N THR A 92 -1.86 13.20 15.57
CA THR A 92 -1.40 14.60 15.45
C THR A 92 -2.18 15.42 14.42
N ARG A 93 -3.07 14.80 13.63
CA ARG A 93 -3.90 15.49 12.62
C ARG A 93 -4.90 16.44 13.31
N ARG A 94 -4.66 17.74 13.20
CA ARG A 94 -5.57 18.81 13.66
C ARG A 94 -6.47 19.31 12.55
N GLN A 95 -7.71 19.68 12.86
CA GLN A 95 -8.65 20.30 11.90
C GLN A 95 -8.02 21.54 11.26
N GLN A 96 -8.12 21.66 9.93
CA GLN A 96 -7.59 22.79 9.17
C GLN A 96 -8.54 24.00 9.24
N VAL A 97 -7.99 25.20 9.02
CA VAL A 97 -8.81 26.42 8.95
C VAL A 97 -9.75 26.31 7.75
N GLY A 98 -11.05 26.41 7.99
CA GLY A 98 -12.08 26.29 6.95
C GLY A 98 -12.53 24.86 6.63
N GLU A 99 -11.93 23.84 7.23
CA GLU A 99 -12.38 22.44 7.12
C GLU A 99 -13.63 22.23 7.98
N THR A 100 -14.68 21.67 7.40
CA THR A 100 -15.90 21.32 8.16
C THR A 100 -15.65 20.13 9.09
N LEU A 101 -16.55 19.93 10.06
CA LEU A 101 -16.44 18.80 11.00
C LEU A 101 -16.49 17.44 10.28
N ASP A 102 -17.37 17.31 9.29
CA ASP A 102 -17.56 16.07 8.52
C ASP A 102 -16.33 15.75 7.66
N GLU A 103 -15.75 16.76 7.01
CA GLU A 103 -14.50 16.61 6.24
C GLU A 103 -13.35 16.17 7.14
N TYR A 104 -13.22 16.79 8.33
CA TYR A 104 -12.20 16.42 9.29
C TYR A 104 -12.38 14.97 9.78
N LEU A 105 -13.60 14.57 10.13
CA LEU A 105 -13.90 13.20 10.53
C LEU A 105 -13.59 12.20 9.41
N GLN A 106 -13.90 12.54 8.16
CA GLN A 106 -13.61 11.70 7.00
C GLN A 106 -12.10 11.57 6.74
N ALA A 107 -11.34 12.65 6.95
CA ALA A 107 -9.88 12.61 6.88
C ALA A 107 -9.30 11.68 7.95
N LEU A 108 -9.76 11.77 9.20
CA LEU A 108 -9.34 10.87 10.28
C LEU A 108 -9.68 9.40 9.98
N LYS A 109 -10.89 9.11 9.48
CA LYS A 109 -11.29 7.76 9.07
C LYS A 109 -10.42 7.21 7.93
N THR A 110 -9.95 8.08 7.05
CA THR A 110 -9.05 7.68 5.96
C THR A 110 -7.68 7.32 6.50
N LEU A 111 -7.11 8.14 7.39
CA LEU A 111 -5.82 7.87 8.05
C LEU A 111 -5.85 6.60 8.91
N ALA A 112 -6.96 6.33 9.59
CA ALA A 112 -7.11 5.14 10.43
C ALA A 112 -6.98 3.81 9.68
N LYS A 113 -7.20 3.79 8.35
CA LYS A 113 -7.05 2.59 7.52
C LYS A 113 -5.59 2.11 7.46
N ASP A 114 -4.65 3.05 7.56
CA ASP A 114 -3.21 2.76 7.50
C ASP A 114 -2.65 2.33 8.87
N CYS A 115 -3.42 2.47 9.96
CA CYS A 115 -2.99 2.08 11.32
C CYS A 115 -3.10 0.58 11.63
N ASN A 116 -3.71 -0.21 10.73
CA ASN A 116 -3.89 -1.67 10.87
C ASN A 116 -4.48 -2.08 12.24
N PHE A 117 -5.55 -1.41 12.70
CA PHE A 117 -6.19 -1.75 13.97
C PHE A 117 -6.79 -3.16 13.93
N GLN A 118 -6.49 -3.96 14.95
CA GLN A 118 -6.96 -5.35 15.08
C GLN A 118 -7.75 -5.52 16.38
N SER A 119 -8.55 -6.59 16.43
CA SER A 119 -9.20 -6.99 17.68
C SER A 119 -8.14 -7.52 18.64
N VAL A 120 -7.99 -6.87 19.80
CA VAL A 120 -6.97 -7.19 20.81
C VAL A 120 -7.60 -7.38 22.19
N THR A 121 -6.89 -8.06 23.08
CA THR A 121 -7.30 -8.19 24.49
C THR A 121 -7.19 -6.85 25.21
N ALA A 122 -7.91 -6.68 26.32
CA ALA A 122 -7.83 -5.46 27.14
C ALA A 122 -6.39 -5.17 27.64
N ALA A 123 -5.61 -6.21 27.96
CA ALA A 123 -4.20 -6.06 28.35
C ALA A 123 -3.35 -5.51 27.20
N LYS A 124 -3.50 -6.09 25.99
CA LYS A 124 -2.80 -5.63 24.79
C LYS A 124 -3.21 -4.19 24.40
N TYR A 125 -4.49 -3.87 24.52
CA TYR A 125 -4.99 -2.51 24.30
C TYR A 125 -4.34 -1.50 25.25
N CYS A 126 -4.18 -1.85 26.54
CA CYS A 126 -3.49 -1.00 27.52
C CYS A 126 -2.04 -0.72 27.10
N GLU A 127 -1.30 -1.74 26.71
CA GLU A 127 0.10 -1.60 26.22
C GLU A 127 0.18 -0.71 24.97
N GLU A 128 -0.71 -0.91 24.01
CA GLU A 128 -0.77 -0.11 22.79
C GLU A 128 -1.13 1.35 23.07
N TYR A 129 -2.09 1.58 23.96
CA TYR A 129 -2.48 2.93 24.36
C TYR A 129 -1.32 3.68 25.04
N ILE A 130 -0.56 3.01 25.91
CA ILE A 130 0.65 3.60 26.53
C ILE A 130 1.68 3.94 25.46
N ARG A 131 1.92 3.05 24.49
CA ARG A 131 2.85 3.28 23.39
C ARG A 131 2.44 4.49 22.55
N ASP A 132 1.15 4.58 22.19
CA ASP A 132 0.63 5.66 21.35
C ASP A 132 0.68 7.00 22.08
N ALA A 133 0.37 7.02 23.38
CA ALA A 133 0.55 8.19 24.25
C ALA A 133 2.01 8.63 24.32
N PHE A 134 2.94 7.67 24.46
CA PHE A 134 4.39 7.95 24.44
C PHE A 134 4.84 8.53 23.10
N ILE A 135 4.45 7.94 21.96
CA ILE A 135 4.81 8.41 20.61
C ILE A 135 4.25 9.80 20.34
N THR A 136 3.01 10.08 20.78
CA THR A 136 2.35 11.38 20.56
C THR A 136 2.95 12.47 21.45
N GLY A 137 3.30 12.13 22.70
CA GLY A 137 3.97 13.04 23.63
C GLY A 137 5.45 13.26 23.32
N TYR A 138 6.10 12.29 22.67
CA TYR A 138 7.46 12.43 22.18
C TYR A 138 7.46 13.33 20.94
N ILE A 139 7.88 14.57 21.12
CA ILE A 139 7.94 15.51 20.02
C ILE A 139 9.02 15.05 19.02
N LEU A 140 8.62 14.49 17.88
CA LEU A 140 9.48 14.22 16.71
C LEU A 140 10.02 15.51 16.05
N THR A 141 10.06 16.65 16.76
CA THR A 141 10.55 17.94 16.23
C THR A 141 12.07 18.09 16.32
N LYS A 142 12.80 17.20 17.01
CA LYS A 142 14.27 17.33 17.11
C LYS A 142 15.06 16.97 15.84
N TYR A 143 14.41 16.43 14.80
CA TYR A 143 15.10 16.10 13.53
C TYR A 143 14.65 16.95 12.33
N ALA A 144 13.73 17.91 12.50
CA ALA A 144 13.27 18.78 11.41
C ALA A 144 14.01 20.15 11.34
N LYS A 145 15.08 20.33 12.15
CA LYS A 145 16.00 21.46 12.03
C LYS A 145 17.44 20.96 12.15
N GLY A 146 18.01 20.54 11.03
CA GLY A 146 19.43 20.21 10.95
C GLY A 146 19.79 19.57 9.61
N TYR A 147 20.24 20.43 8.69
CA TYR A 147 20.84 20.18 7.36
C TYR A 147 19.88 19.95 6.20
#